data_AF-A0A1W9WM70-F1
#
_entry.id   AF-A0A1W9WM70-F1
#
_cell.length_a   1.000
_cell.length_b   1.000
_cell.length_c   1.000
_cell.angle_alpha   90.00
_cell.angle_beta   90.00
_cell.angle_gamma   90.00
#
_symmetry.space_group_name_H-M   'P 1'
#
loop_
_entity.id
_entity.type
_entity.pdbx_description
1 polymer ?
#
loop_
_entity_poly.entity_id
_entity_poly.type
_entity_poly.pdbx_seq_one_letter_code
_entity_poly.pdbx_strand_id
1 'polypeptide(L)'
;MEKLAKELEAVQGDAPLVRIEVDPDMVSKVVSDWTGIPLGKVMREEARNVVNLETNLQERIKGQDHAIESITQVIKASKAGLKDPAQPMGVFLLVGPSGVGKTETALALADLLFGGERFMVTINMSEFQERHTVSRLIGSPPGYVGYGEG
;
A
#
# COMPACT_ATOMS: atom_id res chain seq x y z
N MET A 1 -15.81 28.52 26.46
CA MET A 1 -14.87 27.88 25.52
C MET A 1 -15.45 27.84 24.12
N GLU A 2 -16.61 27.21 23.90
CA GLU A 2 -17.27 27.10 22.58
C GLU A 2 -17.53 28.43 21.85
N LYS A 3 -17.93 29.47 22.59
CA LYS A 3 -18.19 30.80 22.03
C LYS A 3 -16.90 31.49 21.52
N LEU A 4 -15.81 31.40 22.28
CA LEU A 4 -14.50 31.94 21.89
C LEU A 4 -13.92 31.19 20.68
N ALA A 5 -14.15 29.87 20.59
CA ALA A 5 -13.71 29.07 19.45
C ALA A 5 -14.39 29.52 18.15
N LYS A 6 -15.73 29.72 18.17
CA LYS A 6 -16.48 30.22 17.01
C LYS A 6 -16.10 31.65 16.62
N GLU A 7 -15.88 32.53 17.60
CA GLU A 7 -15.42 33.89 17.32
C GLU A 7 -14.02 33.91 16.69
N LEU A 8 -13.13 33.02 17.14
CA LEU A 8 -11.81 32.87 16.54
C LEU A 8 -11.88 32.30 15.12
N GLU A 9 -12.69 31.26 14.90
CA GLU A 9 -12.88 30.62 13.59
C GLU A 9 -13.38 31.64 12.54
N ALA A 10 -14.31 32.53 12.94
CA ALA A 10 -14.80 33.62 12.10
C ALA A 10 -13.72 34.67 11.75
N VAL A 11 -12.76 34.93 12.65
CA VAL A 11 -11.66 35.88 12.43
C VAL A 11 -10.51 35.25 11.63
N GLN A 12 -10.30 33.94 11.77
CA GLN A 12 -9.20 33.21 11.15
C GLN A 12 -9.40 32.97 9.65
N GLY A 13 -10.65 32.86 9.18
CA GLY A 13 -10.95 32.62 7.77
C GLY A 13 -10.25 31.38 7.20
N ASP A 14 -9.95 31.37 5.90
CA ASP A 14 -9.41 30.19 5.21
C ASP A 14 -7.90 29.95 5.44
N ALA A 15 -7.15 30.95 5.94
CA ALA A 15 -5.68 30.90 6.05
C ALA A 15 -5.15 31.48 7.37
N PRO A 16 -5.44 30.84 8.52
CA PRO A 16 -4.92 31.28 9.81
C PRO A 16 -3.38 31.23 9.89
N LEU A 17 -2.77 32.32 10.35
CA LEU A 17 -1.32 32.40 10.61
C LEU A 17 -0.88 31.59 11.84
N VAL A 18 -1.80 31.35 12.78
CA VAL A 18 -1.57 30.57 14.00
C VAL A 18 -2.83 29.74 14.26
N ARG A 19 -2.74 28.40 14.24
CA ARG A 19 -3.82 27.52 14.70
C ARG A 19 -3.61 27.19 16.18
N ILE A 20 -4.70 27.03 16.92
CA ILE A 20 -4.66 26.72 18.36
C ILE A 20 -4.41 25.23 18.61
N GLU A 21 -4.72 24.38 17.64
CA GLU A 21 -4.55 22.93 17.73
C GLU A 21 -3.75 22.37 16.54
N VAL A 22 -3.11 21.23 16.78
CA VAL A 22 -2.38 20.47 15.76
C VAL A 22 -3.34 19.47 15.14
N ASP A 23 -3.66 19.66 13.87
CA ASP A 23 -4.48 18.74 13.07
C ASP A 23 -3.62 17.92 12.09
N PRO A 24 -4.17 16.84 11.49
CA PRO A 24 -3.45 16.02 10.53
C PRO A 24 -2.94 16.81 9.31
N ASP A 25 -3.65 17.85 8.88
CA ASP A 25 -3.25 18.68 7.75
C ASP A 25 -1.99 19.50 8.05
N MET A 26 -1.86 20.00 9.29
CA MET A 26 -0.67 20.70 9.76
C MET A 26 0.54 19.78 9.84
N VAL A 27 0.37 18.58 10.39
CA VAL A 27 1.46 17.57 10.42
C VAL A 27 1.89 17.23 8.99
N SER A 28 0.91 16.99 8.11
CA SER A 28 1.14 16.71 6.70
C SER A 28 1.89 17.83 5.99
N LYS A 29 1.54 19.10 6.26
CA LYS A 29 2.23 20.27 5.71
C LYS A 29 3.69 20.35 6.16
N VAL A 30 3.98 20.16 7.45
CA VAL A 30 5.35 20.19 7.97
C VAL A 30 6.22 19.09 7.36
N VAL A 31 5.69 17.86 7.27
CA VAL A 31 6.42 16.75 6.64
C VAL A 31 6.60 17.01 5.14
N SER A 32 5.59 17.58 4.47
CA SER A 32 5.70 17.96 3.05
C SER A 32 6.76 19.05 2.82
N ASP A 33 6.81 20.07 3.69
CA ASP A 33 7.78 21.16 3.63
C ASP A 33 9.21 20.62 3.87
N TRP A 34 9.36 19.65 4.77
CA TRP A 34 10.67 19.07 5.08
C TRP A 34 11.16 18.08 4.01
N THR A 35 10.25 17.28 3.45
CA THR A 35 10.59 16.23 2.47
C THR A 35 10.50 16.71 1.01
N GLY A 36 9.81 17.83 0.75
CA GLY A 36 9.42 18.27 -0.58
C GLY A 36 8.29 17.45 -1.22
N ILE A 37 7.73 16.45 -0.51
CA ILE A 37 6.71 15.55 -1.04
C ILE A 37 5.33 16.06 -0.61
N PRO A 38 4.45 16.50 -1.53
CA PRO A 38 3.14 17.03 -1.18
C PRO A 38 2.19 15.91 -0.74
N LEU A 39 2.20 15.57 0.55
CA LEU A 39 1.48 14.44 1.12
C LEU A 39 -0.02 14.47 0.80
N GLY A 40 -0.68 15.63 0.91
CA GLY A 40 -2.11 15.76 0.57
C GLY A 40 -2.44 15.50 -0.91
N LYS A 41 -1.48 15.70 -1.82
CA LYS A 41 -1.63 15.33 -3.24
C LYS A 41 -1.42 13.83 -3.43
N VAL A 42 -0.37 13.28 -2.80
CA VAL A 42 -0.06 11.85 -2.82
C VAL A 42 -1.22 11.01 -2.30
N MET A 43 -1.81 11.38 -1.16
CA MET A 43 -2.96 10.65 -0.59
C MET A 43 -4.19 10.68 -1.50
N ARG A 44 -4.46 11.81 -2.16
CA ARG A 44 -5.58 11.93 -3.12
C ARG A 44 -5.35 11.08 -4.37
N GLU A 45 -4.11 11.04 -4.87
CA GLU A 45 -3.75 10.19 -6.00
C GLU A 45 -3.84 8.70 -5.62
N GLU A 46 -3.36 8.32 -4.44
CA GLU A 46 -3.47 6.95 -3.92
C GLU A 46 -4.93 6.51 -3.81
N ALA A 47 -5.81 7.34 -3.22
CA ALA A 47 -7.23 7.05 -3.12
C ALA A 47 -7.89 6.86 -4.49
N ARG A 48 -7.55 7.72 -5.46
CA ARG A 48 -8.04 7.60 -6.85
C ARG A 48 -7.55 6.32 -7.52
N ASN A 49 -6.29 5.95 -7.32
CA ASN A 49 -5.72 4.71 -7.87
C ASN A 49 -6.45 3.48 -7.32
N VAL A 50 -6.80 3.47 -6.02
CA VAL A 50 -7.55 2.37 -5.39
C VAL A 50 -8.99 2.28 -5.93
N VAL A 51 -9.66 3.41 -6.13
CA VAL A 51 -11.03 3.44 -6.71
C VAL A 51 -11.02 2.84 -8.12
N ASN A 52 -10.05 3.24 -8.95
CA ASN A 52 -9.93 2.81 -10.35
C ASN A 52 -9.12 1.50 -10.53
N LEU A 53 -8.73 0.84 -9.44
CA LEU A 53 -7.79 -0.29 -9.47
C LEU A 53 -8.24 -1.42 -10.40
N GLU A 54 -9.53 -1.72 -10.42
CA GLU A 54 -10.11 -2.79 -11.23
C GLU A 54 -10.00 -2.49 -12.73
N THR A 55 -10.42 -1.29 -13.15
CA THR A 55 -10.31 -0.84 -14.54
C THR A 55 -8.85 -0.81 -14.98
N ASN A 56 -7.96 -0.26 -14.16
CA ASN A 56 -6.53 -0.20 -14.46
C ASN A 56 -5.91 -1.61 -14.58
N LEU A 57 -6.35 -2.57 -13.75
CA LEU A 57 -5.91 -3.97 -13.89
C LEU A 57 -6.46 -4.62 -15.15
N GLN A 58 -7.71 -4.37 -15.53
CA GLN A 58 -8.33 -4.88 -16.76
C GLN A 58 -7.68 -4.32 -18.04
N GLU A 59 -7.03 -3.15 -17.97
CA GLU A 59 -6.23 -2.63 -19.08
C GLU A 59 -5.03 -3.54 -19.39
N ARG A 60 -4.40 -4.11 -18.35
CA ARG A 60 -3.18 -4.93 -18.45
C ARG A 60 -3.46 -6.44 -18.48
N ILE A 61 -4.47 -6.91 -17.75
CA ILE A 61 -4.83 -8.32 -17.60
C ILE A 61 -6.14 -8.61 -18.32
N LYS A 62 -6.11 -9.48 -19.34
CA LYS A 62 -7.28 -9.75 -20.20
C LYS A 62 -7.95 -11.07 -19.85
N GLY A 63 -9.29 -11.04 -19.75
CA GLY A 63 -10.13 -12.23 -19.61
C GLY A 63 -10.10 -12.89 -18.22
N GLN A 64 -9.66 -12.19 -17.18
CA GLN A 64 -9.58 -12.67 -15.80
C GLN A 64 -10.51 -11.87 -14.87
N ASP A 65 -11.64 -11.40 -15.37
CA ASP A 65 -12.48 -10.38 -14.74
C ASP A 65 -12.88 -10.76 -13.30
N HIS A 66 -13.33 -12.00 -13.09
CA HIS A 66 -13.69 -12.50 -11.75
C HIS A 66 -12.52 -12.49 -10.75
N ALA A 67 -11.32 -12.86 -11.20
CA ALA A 67 -10.13 -12.84 -10.35
C ALA A 67 -9.72 -11.40 -10.01
N ILE A 68 -9.79 -10.50 -11.00
CA ILE A 68 -9.50 -9.07 -10.81
C ILE A 68 -10.50 -8.45 -9.83
N GLU A 69 -11.80 -8.68 -10.00
CA GLU A 69 -12.85 -8.21 -9.10
C GLU A 69 -12.62 -8.68 -7.67
N SER A 70 -12.34 -9.98 -7.47
CA SER A 70 -12.07 -10.54 -6.14
C SER A 70 -10.85 -9.89 -5.46
N ILE A 71 -9.77 -9.67 -6.23
CA ILE A 71 -8.56 -9.02 -5.73
C ILE A 71 -8.82 -7.56 -5.36
N THR A 72 -9.47 -6.80 -6.25
CA THR A 72 -9.68 -5.37 -6.06
C THR A 72 -10.63 -5.11 -4.90
N GLN A 73 -11.66 -5.94 -4.70
CA GLN A 73 -12.59 -5.83 -3.58
C GLN A 73 -11.85 -6.00 -2.23
N VAL A 74 -10.96 -6.97 -2.13
CA VAL A 74 -10.15 -7.20 -0.91
C VAL A 74 -9.23 -6.02 -0.62
N ILE A 75 -8.56 -5.48 -1.64
CA ILE A 75 -7.64 -4.35 -1.49
C ILE A 75 -8.40 -3.07 -1.13
N LYS A 76 -9.52 -2.79 -1.79
CA LYS A 76 -10.41 -1.64 -1.49
C LYS A 76 -10.88 -1.70 -0.04
N ALA A 77 -11.31 -2.87 0.45
CA ALA A 77 -11.72 -3.05 1.83
C ALA A 77 -10.58 -2.80 2.83
N SER A 78 -9.37 -3.27 2.55
CA SER A 78 -8.20 -3.01 3.39
C SER A 78 -7.86 -1.51 3.42
N LYS A 79 -7.82 -0.84 2.27
CA LYS A 79 -7.51 0.60 2.18
C LYS A 79 -8.59 1.49 2.79
N ALA A 80 -9.83 1.02 2.85
CA ALA A 80 -10.92 1.69 3.55
C ALA A 80 -10.89 1.51 5.08
N GLY A 81 -9.90 0.78 5.63
CA GLY A 81 -9.79 0.53 7.07
C GLY A 81 -10.84 -0.47 7.60
N LEU A 82 -11.46 -1.27 6.72
CA LEU A 82 -12.44 -2.28 7.10
C LEU A 82 -11.78 -3.59 7.58
N LYS A 83 -10.45 -3.68 7.51
CA LYS A 83 -9.65 -4.82 7.98
C LYS A 83 -8.73 -4.40 9.12
N ASP A 84 -8.31 -5.39 9.90
CA ASP A 84 -7.31 -5.22 10.95
C ASP A 84 -6.00 -4.65 10.36
N PRO A 85 -5.50 -3.50 10.86
CA PRO A 85 -4.23 -2.91 10.41
C PRO A 85 -3.01 -3.83 10.60
N ALA A 86 -3.08 -4.82 11.50
CA ALA A 86 -2.01 -5.79 11.71
C ALA A 86 -1.97 -6.89 10.63
N GLN A 87 -2.98 -6.99 9.78
CA GLN A 87 -3.06 -7.99 8.72
C GLN A 87 -2.54 -7.46 7.37
N PRO A 88 -2.02 -8.35 6.50
CA PRO A 88 -1.71 -7.97 5.12
C PRO A 88 -2.94 -7.41 4.39
N MET A 89 -2.72 -6.48 3.46
CA MET A 89 -3.82 -5.87 2.67
C MET A 89 -4.65 -6.93 1.90
N GLY A 90 -3.98 -8.00 1.47
CA GLY A 90 -4.61 -9.15 0.86
C GLY A 90 -3.65 -10.33 0.80
N VAL A 91 -4.18 -11.53 0.90
CA VAL A 91 -3.46 -12.78 0.68
C VAL A 91 -4.19 -13.52 -0.42
N PHE A 92 -3.49 -13.82 -1.50
CA PHE A 92 -4.08 -14.37 -2.72
C PHE A 92 -3.29 -15.59 -3.17
N LEU A 93 -4.02 -16.62 -3.63
CA LEU A 93 -3.46 -17.76 -4.35
C LEU A 93 -4.01 -17.72 -5.78
N LEU A 94 -3.15 -17.39 -6.73
CA LEU A 94 -3.52 -17.35 -8.15
C LEU A 94 -3.25 -18.72 -8.77
N VAL A 95 -4.30 -19.38 -9.26
CA VAL A 95 -4.23 -20.74 -9.83
C VAL A 95 -4.70 -20.74 -11.27
N GLY A 96 -3.99 -21.46 -12.14
CA GLY A 96 -4.35 -21.62 -13.54
C GLY A 96 -3.18 -22.08 -14.42
N PRO A 97 -3.42 -22.38 -15.71
CA PRO A 97 -2.40 -22.80 -16.66
C PRO A 97 -1.23 -21.81 -16.80
N SER A 98 -0.11 -22.24 -17.38
CA SER A 98 0.98 -21.32 -17.70
C SER A 98 0.53 -20.24 -18.70
N GLY A 99 1.06 -19.03 -18.56
CA GLY A 99 0.79 -17.92 -19.49
C GLY A 99 -0.53 -17.16 -19.29
N VAL A 100 -1.40 -17.54 -18.36
CA VAL A 100 -2.72 -16.87 -18.15
C VAL A 100 -2.66 -15.54 -17.38
N GLY A 101 -1.46 -15.06 -17.03
CA GLY A 101 -1.29 -13.76 -16.39
C GLY A 101 -1.14 -13.76 -14.86
N LYS A 102 -0.95 -14.92 -14.20
CA LYS A 102 -0.79 -14.99 -12.74
C LYS A 102 0.33 -14.08 -12.19
N THR A 103 1.53 -14.20 -12.74
CA THR A 103 2.69 -13.36 -12.35
C THR A 103 2.46 -11.91 -12.76
N GLU A 104 1.90 -11.69 -13.95
CA GLU A 104 1.59 -10.36 -14.47
C GLU A 104 0.61 -9.60 -13.58
N THR A 105 -0.38 -10.28 -12.99
CA THR A 105 -1.31 -9.67 -12.02
C THR A 105 -0.57 -9.17 -10.78
N ALA A 106 0.39 -9.93 -10.26
CA ALA A 106 1.19 -9.49 -9.12
C ALA A 106 2.06 -8.27 -9.45
N LEU A 107 2.70 -8.26 -10.63
CA LEU A 107 3.49 -7.13 -11.13
C LEU A 107 2.62 -5.88 -11.32
N ALA A 108 1.46 -6.03 -11.95
CA ALA A 108 0.51 -4.94 -12.16
C ALA A 108 0.00 -4.35 -10.84
N LEU A 109 -0.27 -5.19 -9.84
CA LEU A 109 -0.63 -4.73 -8.50
C LEU A 109 0.51 -3.95 -7.83
N ALA A 110 1.75 -4.44 -7.93
CA ALA A 110 2.91 -3.76 -7.37
C ALA A 110 3.09 -2.36 -7.98
N ASP A 111 2.94 -2.27 -9.29
CA ASP A 111 3.00 -1.02 -10.03
C ASP A 111 1.90 -0.04 -9.61
N LEU A 112 0.64 -0.48 -9.65
CA LEU A 112 -0.52 0.37 -9.35
C LEU A 112 -0.62 0.83 -7.89
N LEU A 113 -0.14 0.01 -6.94
CA LEU A 113 -0.25 0.30 -5.51
C LEU A 113 1.00 0.95 -4.92
N PHE A 114 2.19 0.67 -5.46
CA PHE A 114 3.45 1.09 -4.86
C PHE A 114 4.37 1.85 -5.82
N GLY A 115 3.94 2.09 -7.06
CA GLY A 115 4.69 2.90 -8.03
C GLY A 115 5.87 2.17 -8.66
N GLY A 116 5.79 0.84 -8.75
CA GLY A 116 6.66 0.05 -9.62
C GLY A 116 7.01 -1.34 -9.12
N GLU A 117 7.40 -2.19 -10.06
CA GLU A 117 7.83 -3.58 -9.79
C GLU A 117 9.08 -3.66 -8.89
N ARG A 118 9.90 -2.59 -8.85
CA ARG A 118 11.08 -2.50 -7.97
C ARG A 118 10.77 -2.57 -6.47
N PHE A 119 9.52 -2.32 -6.10
CA PHE A 119 9.04 -2.40 -4.71
C PHE A 119 8.45 -3.78 -4.38
N MET A 120 8.47 -4.71 -5.33
CA MET A 120 8.00 -6.07 -5.15
C MET A 120 9.14 -6.96 -4.67
N VAL A 121 8.92 -7.65 -3.54
CA VAL A 121 9.78 -8.74 -3.11
C VAL A 121 9.33 -10.02 -3.81
N THR A 122 10.20 -10.58 -4.65
CA THR A 122 9.95 -11.85 -5.35
C THR A 122 10.74 -12.96 -4.71
N ILE A 123 10.08 -14.06 -4.40
CA ILE A 123 10.74 -15.26 -3.87
C ILE A 123 10.48 -16.40 -4.85
N ASN A 124 11.55 -16.92 -5.45
CA ASN A 124 11.48 -18.04 -6.37
C ASN A 124 11.30 -19.36 -5.61
N MET A 125 10.05 -19.82 -5.47
CA MET A 125 9.72 -21.04 -4.73
C MET A 125 10.39 -22.31 -5.27
N SER A 126 10.83 -22.33 -6.53
CA SER A 126 11.60 -23.46 -7.08
C SER A 126 12.95 -23.66 -6.38
N GLU A 127 13.50 -22.61 -5.76
CA GLU A 127 14.75 -22.68 -4.99
C GLU A 127 14.53 -23.19 -3.55
N PHE A 128 13.26 -23.34 -3.13
CA PHE A 128 12.87 -23.73 -1.77
C PHE A 128 12.33 -25.16 -1.67
N GLN A 129 12.70 -26.03 -2.61
CA GLN A 129 12.26 -27.43 -2.63
C GLN A 129 12.91 -28.29 -1.55
N GLU A 130 14.11 -27.93 -1.10
CA GLU A 130 14.88 -28.69 -0.13
C GLU A 130 14.72 -28.12 1.29
N ARG A 131 14.63 -28.98 2.31
CA ARG A 131 14.36 -28.52 3.70
C ARG A 131 15.36 -27.50 4.22
N HIS A 132 16.63 -27.57 3.80
CA HIS A 132 17.68 -26.70 4.30
C HIS A 132 17.73 -25.34 3.59
N THR A 133 17.04 -25.16 2.46
CA THR A 133 16.97 -23.85 1.78
C THR A 133 15.97 -22.90 2.43
N VAL A 134 15.05 -23.42 3.27
CA VAL A 134 14.12 -22.61 4.09
C VAL A 134 14.84 -21.62 5.00
N SER A 135 16.02 -21.97 5.52
CA SER A 135 16.83 -21.07 6.35
C SER A 135 17.23 -19.77 5.64
N ARG A 136 17.24 -19.75 4.29
CA ARG A 136 17.46 -18.51 3.52
C ARG A 136 16.30 -17.52 3.61
N LEU A 137 15.09 -17.99 3.91
CA LEU A 137 13.89 -17.15 4.04
C LEU A 137 13.69 -16.62 5.46
N ILE A 138 13.97 -17.45 6.46
CA ILE A 138 13.72 -17.14 7.88
C ILE A 138 14.99 -16.69 8.65
N GLY A 139 16.16 -16.78 8.00
CA GLY A 139 17.46 -16.59 8.62
C GLY A 139 18.05 -17.89 9.21
N SER A 140 19.38 -17.97 9.26
CA SER A 140 20.07 -19.08 9.93
C SER A 140 19.81 -19.05 11.45
N PRO A 141 19.76 -20.20 12.14
CA PRO A 141 19.69 -20.23 13.60
C PRO A 141 20.95 -19.60 14.26
N PRO A 142 20.86 -19.11 15.52
CA PRO A 142 22.02 -18.65 16.27
C PRO A 142 23.14 -19.72 16.29
N GLY A 143 24.35 -19.35 15.90
CA GLY A 143 25.50 -20.26 15.84
C GLY A 143 25.78 -20.90 14.48
N TYR A 144 24.98 -20.62 13.44
CA TYR A 144 25.25 -21.01 12.06
C TYR A 144 25.75 -19.82 11.22
N VAL A 145 26.54 -20.12 10.17
CA VAL A 145 26.99 -19.11 9.20
C VAL A 145 25.77 -18.44 8.56
N GLY A 146 25.74 -17.10 8.55
CA GLY A 146 24.61 -16.28 8.07
C GLY A 146 23.61 -15.83 9.14
N TYR A 147 23.89 -16.05 10.44
CA TYR A 147 23.12 -15.44 11.53
C TYR A 147 23.35 -13.92 11.59
N GLY A 148 22.28 -13.13 11.44
CA GLY A 148 22.32 -11.65 11.55
C GLY A 148 22.41 -10.87 10.24
N GLU A 149 22.33 -11.53 9.08
CA GLU A 149 22.31 -10.85 7.76
C GLU A 149 20.91 -10.69 7.14
N GLY A 150 19.85 -10.83 7.95
CA GLY A 150 18.44 -10.72 7.52
C GLY A 150 17.81 -9.36 7.79
#